data_AF-X1U1I0-F1
#
_entry.id   AF-X1U1I0-F1
#
_cell.length_a   1.000
_cell.length_b   1.000
_cell.length_c   1.000
_cell.angle_alpha   90.00
_cell.angle_beta   90.00
_cell.angle_gamma   90.00
#
_symmetry.space_group_name_H-M   'P 1'
#
loop_
_entity.id
_entity.type
_entity.pdbx_description
1 polymer ?
#
loop_
_entity_poly.entity_id
_entity_poly.type
_entity_poly.pdbx_seq_one_letter_code
_entity_poly.pdbx_strand_id
1 'polypeptide(L)'
;MDATDEGSGVASTWYRWRTPQYEWYCDEPFWVSGDGIHTLEYFSIDRANNREDIKKCIIKIDTTPPVTTHKFDGMIVEGCFIDDVTVSLSARDVTSGINYTMYKINDNFFFVSSERCFP
;
A
#
# COMPACT_ATOMS: atom_id res chain seq x y z
N MET A 1 43.30 13.73 24.96
CA MET A 1 43.52 12.26 25.01
C MET A 1 42.24 11.69 24.48
N ASP A 2 42.17 11.66 23.16
CA ASP A 2 40.98 11.37 22.38
C ASP A 2 41.12 9.96 21.82
N ALA A 3 40.05 9.19 21.92
CA ALA A 3 39.88 7.96 21.18
C ALA A 3 38.45 7.96 20.63
N THR A 4 38.33 8.33 19.36
CA THR A 4 37.18 8.11 18.50
C THR A 4 37.19 6.63 18.06
N ASP A 5 36.11 5.89 18.33
CA ASP A 5 35.84 4.63 17.63
C ASP A 5 34.74 4.88 16.59
N GLU A 6 35.17 5.16 15.35
CA GLU A 6 34.37 5.15 14.11
C GLU A 6 34.82 4.01 13.19
N GLY A 7 35.35 2.90 13.74
CA GLY A 7 36.53 2.26 13.14
C GLY A 7 36.37 1.26 11.98
N SER A 8 35.20 0.69 11.71
CA SER A 8 35.16 -0.50 10.83
C SER A 8 34.46 -0.28 9.48
N GLY A 9 33.41 0.56 9.44
CA GLY A 9 32.54 0.67 8.27
C GLY A 9 31.79 -0.63 7.95
N VAL A 10 30.74 -0.54 7.13
CA VAL A 10 29.96 -1.72 6.72
C VAL A 10 30.79 -2.56 5.74
N ALA A 11 30.93 -3.87 6.01
CA ALA A 11 31.56 -4.83 5.10
C ALA A 11 30.54 -5.46 4.15
N SER A 12 29.38 -5.85 4.66
CA SER A 12 28.28 -6.41 3.85
C SER A 12 26.93 -6.15 4.49
N THR A 13 25.90 -6.02 3.67
CA THR A 13 24.49 -5.97 4.10
C THR A 13 23.75 -7.15 3.50
N TRP A 14 23.17 -7.97 4.37
CA TRP A 14 22.41 -9.16 4.02
C TRP A 14 20.91 -8.87 4.12
N TYR A 15 20.12 -9.38 3.18
CA TYR A 15 18.68 -9.18 3.16
C TYR A 15 17.91 -10.39 2.62
N ARG A 16 16.62 -10.48 2.97
CA ARG A 16 15.62 -11.41 2.42
C ARG A 16 14.21 -10.82 2.53
N TRP A 17 13.32 -11.10 1.58
CA TRP A 17 12.01 -10.42 1.52
C TRP A 17 10.78 -11.34 1.36
N ARG A 18 10.96 -12.64 1.10
CA ARG A 18 9.86 -13.61 1.00
C ARG A 18 9.93 -14.60 2.15
N THR A 19 8.77 -15.03 2.64
CA THR A 19 8.68 -16.11 3.63
C THR A 19 7.79 -17.24 3.09
N PRO A 20 8.17 -18.52 3.27
CA PRO A 20 9.47 -18.99 3.76
C PRO A 20 10.50 -19.01 2.61
N GLN A 21 11.43 -18.05 2.58
CA GLN A 21 12.67 -18.14 1.80
C GLN A 21 13.83 -18.16 2.80
N TYR A 22 14.62 -19.23 2.77
CA TYR A 22 15.65 -19.50 3.78
C TYR A 22 17.01 -18.87 3.44
N GLU A 23 17.15 -18.31 2.24
CA GLU A 23 18.40 -17.77 1.72
C GLU A 23 18.53 -16.27 2.00
N TRP A 24 19.74 -15.87 2.37
CA TRP A 24 20.14 -14.47 2.50
C TRP A 24 20.91 -14.05 1.26
N TYR A 25 20.65 -12.84 0.78
CA TYR A 25 21.31 -12.24 -0.37
C TYR A 25 22.12 -11.00 0.07
N CYS A 26 23.16 -10.65 -0.67
CA CYS A 26 23.92 -9.40 -0.51
C CYS A 26 24.32 -8.87 -1.90
N ASP A 27 24.66 -7.58 -1.95
CA ASP A 27 25.34 -6.92 -3.09
C ASP A 27 24.60 -6.88 -4.44
N GLU A 28 23.30 -7.17 -4.49
CA GLU A 28 22.49 -7.08 -5.72
C GLU A 28 21.16 -6.33 -5.51
N PRO A 29 20.68 -5.54 -6.48
CA PRO A 29 19.32 -5.01 -6.42
C PRO A 29 18.30 -6.14 -6.58
N PHE A 30 17.18 -6.03 -5.88
CA PHE A 30 16.08 -6.99 -5.96
C PHE A 30 14.74 -6.30 -6.18
N TRP A 31 13.81 -7.02 -6.80
CA TRP A 31 12.46 -6.54 -7.06
C TRP A 31 11.46 -7.19 -6.11
N VAL A 32 10.66 -6.37 -5.44
CA VAL A 32 9.48 -6.80 -4.69
C VAL A 32 8.26 -6.49 -5.55
N SER A 33 7.43 -7.50 -5.81
CA SER A 33 6.27 -7.40 -6.69
C SER A 33 5.10 -8.23 -6.18
N GLY A 34 3.91 -7.88 -6.66
CA GLY A 34 2.63 -8.47 -6.26
C GLY A 34 1.98 -7.69 -5.13
N ASP A 35 0.66 -7.52 -5.21
CA ASP A 35 -0.12 -6.85 -4.17
C ASP A 35 -0.02 -7.59 -2.83
N GLY A 36 -0.11 -6.84 -1.74
CA GLY A 36 -0.09 -7.36 -0.37
C GLY A 36 1.07 -6.82 0.47
N ILE A 37 1.26 -7.48 1.62
CA ILE A 37 2.27 -7.12 2.62
C ILE A 37 3.49 -8.01 2.43
N HIS A 38 4.64 -7.40 2.15
CA HIS A 38 5.93 -8.05 2.07
C HIS A 38 6.79 -7.64 3.27
N THR A 39 7.56 -8.57 3.82
CA THR A 39 8.44 -8.30 4.97
C THR A 39 9.89 -8.45 4.52
N LEU A 40 10.61 -7.32 4.49
CA LEU A 40 12.05 -7.29 4.29
C LEU A 40 12.76 -7.46 5.63
N GLU A 41 13.61 -8.46 5.73
CA GLU A 41 14.50 -8.66 6.87
C GLU A 41 15.95 -8.42 6.43
N TYR A 42 16.72 -7.70 7.24
CA TYR A 42 18.10 -7.34 6.88
C TYR A 42 19.01 -7.19 8.10
N PHE A 43 20.32 -7.38 7.90
CA PHE A 43 21.37 -7.08 8.88
C PHE A 43 22.70 -6.82 8.17
N SER A 44 23.59 -6.11 8.85
CA SER A 44 24.93 -5.77 8.38
C SER A 44 26.02 -6.51 9.17
N ILE A 45 27.15 -6.73 8.53
CA ILE A 45 28.40 -7.18 9.15
C ILE A 45 29.45 -6.10 8.89
N ASP A 46 30.20 -5.69 9.91
CA ASP A 46 31.31 -4.73 9.77
C ASP A 46 32.62 -5.43 9.36
N ARG A 47 33.68 -4.66 9.05
CA ARG A 47 35.00 -5.24 8.65
C ARG A 47 35.73 -5.96 9.79
N ALA A 48 35.26 -5.83 11.02
CA ALA A 48 35.75 -6.55 12.20
C ALA A 48 34.92 -7.80 12.47
N ASN A 49 34.00 -8.15 11.57
CA ASN A 49 33.11 -9.30 11.64
C ASN A 49 32.07 -9.21 12.78
N ASN A 50 31.74 -8.00 13.25
CA ASN A 50 30.62 -7.77 14.15
C ASN A 50 29.32 -7.75 13.34
N ARG A 51 28.32 -8.52 13.78
CA ARG A 51 27.00 -8.64 13.15
C ARG A 51 25.95 -7.90 13.97
N GLU A 52 25.13 -7.08 13.33
CA GLU A 52 23.96 -6.46 13.98
C GLU A 52 22.75 -7.43 14.09
N ASP A 53 21.80 -7.07 14.95
CA ASP A 53 20.51 -7.76 15.04
C ASP A 53 19.70 -7.63 13.73
N ILE A 54 18.86 -8.64 13.45
CA ILE A 54 17.98 -8.62 12.28
C ILE A 54 16.91 -7.54 12.44
N LYS A 55 16.91 -6.59 11.51
CA LYS A 55 15.90 -5.55 11.38
C LYS A 55 14.82 -5.98 10.39
N LYS A 56 13.62 -5.38 10.52
CA LYS A 56 12.48 -5.65 9.66
C LYS A 56 11.91 -4.35 9.08
N CYS A 57 11.52 -4.40 7.81
CA CYS A 57 10.81 -3.34 7.11
C CYS A 57 9.58 -3.95 6.43
N ILE A 58 8.44 -3.25 6.52
CA ILE A 58 7.19 -3.68 5.91
C ILE A 58 7.00 -2.90 4.61
N ILE A 59 6.79 -3.63 3.52
CA ILE A 59 6.51 -3.08 2.19
C ILE A 59 5.07 -3.45 1.85
N LYS A 60 4.20 -2.45 1.71
CA LYS A 60 2.81 -2.63 1.26
C LYS A 60 2.73 -2.27 -0.22
N ILE A 61 2.29 -3.19 -1.06
CA ILE A 61 2.05 -2.96 -2.50
C ILE A 61 0.55 -3.08 -2.74
N ASP A 62 -0.02 -2.06 -3.39
CA ASP A 62 -1.38 -2.10 -3.91
C ASP A 62 -1.41 -1.48 -5.31
N THR A 63 -1.73 -2.31 -6.29
CA THR A 63 -1.87 -1.92 -7.69
C THR A 63 -3.31 -2.10 -8.20
N THR A 64 -4.21 -2.58 -7.34
CA THR A 64 -5.61 -2.84 -7.69
C THR A 64 -6.43 -1.56 -7.44
N PRO A 65 -6.99 -0.92 -8.48
CA PRO A 65 -7.77 0.29 -8.27
C PRO A 65 -9.16 -0.02 -7.66
N PRO A 66 -9.74 0.93 -6.90
CA PRO A 66 -11.10 0.80 -6.43
C PRO A 66 -12.10 0.87 -7.60
N VAL A 67 -13.26 0.23 -7.43
CA VAL A 67 -14.38 0.27 -8.38
C VAL A 67 -15.57 0.99 -7.75
N THR A 68 -16.14 1.97 -8.45
CA THR A 68 -17.38 2.65 -8.05
C THR A 68 -18.53 2.20 -8.95
N THR A 69 -19.64 1.78 -8.35
CA THR A 69 -20.90 1.49 -9.02
C THR A 69 -21.97 2.48 -8.59
N HIS A 70 -23.03 2.59 -9.38
CA HIS A 70 -24.16 3.48 -9.10
C HIS A 70 -25.49 2.76 -9.32
N LYS A 71 -26.52 3.25 -8.64
CA LYS A 71 -27.92 2.83 -8.83
C LYS A 71 -28.82 4.06 -8.81
N PHE A 72 -29.80 4.06 -9.70
CA PHE A 72 -30.91 5.00 -9.68
C PHE A 72 -32.14 4.31 -9.11
N ASP A 73 -32.87 5.01 -8.25
CA ASP A 73 -34.13 4.56 -7.69
C ASP A 73 -35.18 5.66 -7.86
N GLY A 74 -36.31 5.31 -8.48
CA GLY A 74 -37.37 6.24 -8.87
C GLY A 74 -38.38 5.57 -9.79
N MET A 75 -39.57 6.16 -9.92
CA MET A 75 -40.64 5.62 -10.76
C MET A 75 -40.34 5.88 -12.24
N ILE A 76 -40.34 4.83 -13.07
CA ILE A 76 -40.12 4.92 -14.51
C ILE A 76 -41.44 4.67 -15.25
N VAL A 77 -41.80 5.61 -16.13
CA VAL A 77 -42.90 5.47 -17.09
C VAL A 77 -42.35 5.78 -18.49
N GLU A 78 -42.57 4.85 -19.43
CA GLU A 78 -42.09 4.98 -20.82
C GLU A 78 -40.58 5.28 -20.96
N GLY A 79 -39.76 4.82 -20.01
CA GLY A 79 -38.30 5.01 -20.02
C GLY A 79 -37.83 6.32 -19.38
N CYS A 80 -38.73 7.14 -18.85
CA CYS A 80 -38.43 8.38 -18.15
C CYS A 80 -38.73 8.26 -16.65
N PHE A 81 -37.91 8.89 -15.81
CA PHE A 81 -38.26 9.11 -14.41
C PHE A 81 -39.31 10.21 -14.31
N ILE A 82 -40.37 9.97 -13.55
CA ILE A 82 -41.49 10.92 -13.41
C ILE A 82 -41.58 11.60 -12.04
N ASP A 83 -40.72 11.19 -11.10
CA ASP A 83 -40.60 11.74 -9.74
C ASP A 83 -39.11 11.95 -9.39
N ASP A 84 -38.84 12.45 -8.18
CA ASP A 84 -37.49 12.57 -7.64
C ASP A 84 -36.72 11.23 -7.72
N VAL A 85 -35.47 11.31 -8.15
CA VAL A 85 -34.59 10.14 -8.32
C VAL A 85 -33.56 10.12 -7.21
N THR A 86 -33.49 9.02 -6.48
CA THR A 86 -32.39 8.76 -5.54
C THR A 86 -31.22 8.14 -6.29
N VAL A 87 -30.03 8.75 -6.17
CA VAL A 87 -28.78 8.21 -6.69
C VAL A 87 -27.98 7.61 -5.54
N SER A 88 -27.67 6.33 -5.62
CA SER A 88 -26.79 5.64 -4.67
C SER A 88 -25.48 5.29 -5.34
N LEU A 89 -24.35 5.62 -4.69
CA LEU A 89 -23.01 5.22 -5.11
C LEU A 89 -22.45 4.18 -4.14
N SER A 90 -21.79 3.16 -4.66
CA SER A 90 -21.10 2.15 -3.87
C SER A 90 -19.70 1.94 -4.42
N ALA A 91 -18.68 2.18 -3.59
CA ALA A 91 -17.30 1.90 -3.94
C ALA A 91 -16.81 0.64 -3.25
N ARG A 92 -15.93 -0.10 -3.92
CA ARG A 92 -15.27 -1.29 -3.38
C ARG A 92 -13.79 -1.27 -3.75
N ASP A 93 -12.97 -1.57 -2.75
CA ASP A 93 -11.54 -1.86 -2.90
C ASP A 93 -11.23 -3.12 -2.09
N VAL A 94 -10.39 -4.01 -2.62
CA VAL A 94 -10.10 -5.31 -2.02
C VAL A 94 -8.74 -5.38 -1.31
N THR A 95 -7.94 -4.32 -1.39
CA THR A 95 -6.52 -4.32 -1.02
C THR A 95 -6.19 -3.25 0.02
N SER A 96 -6.45 -1.96 -0.25
CA SER A 96 -6.12 -0.84 0.65
C SER A 96 -7.30 -0.01 1.13
N GLY A 97 -8.50 -0.27 0.62
CA GLY A 97 -9.69 0.52 0.94
C GLY A 97 -9.88 1.70 -0.02
N ILE A 98 -10.83 2.56 0.31
CA ILE A 98 -11.23 3.69 -0.55
C ILE A 98 -10.92 4.97 0.21
N ASN A 99 -10.23 5.90 -0.44
CA ASN A 99 -9.95 7.23 0.13
C ASN A 99 -11.17 8.15 -0.04
N TYR A 100 -11.65 8.31 -1.27
CA TYR A 100 -12.83 9.11 -1.58
C TYR A 100 -13.54 8.63 -2.84
N THR A 101 -14.82 8.99 -2.96
CA THR A 101 -15.58 8.96 -4.21
C THR A 101 -15.99 10.38 -4.56
N MET A 102 -15.73 10.81 -5.79
CA MET A 102 -16.17 12.11 -6.31
C MET A 102 -17.27 11.90 -7.34
N TYR A 103 -18.28 12.76 -7.33
CA TYR A 103 -19.32 12.78 -8.34
C TYR A 103 -19.68 14.21 -8.75
N LYS A 104 -20.30 14.36 -9.92
CA LYS A 104 -20.71 15.64 -10.47
C LYS A 104 -22.13 15.55 -11.01
N ILE A 105 -22.96 16.55 -10.73
CA ILE A 105 -24.29 16.69 -11.35
C ILE A 105 -24.37 18.08 -11.97
N ASN A 106 -24.63 18.15 -13.28
CA ASN A 106 -24.82 19.41 -14.02
C ASN A 106 -23.77 20.48 -13.66
N ASP A 107 -22.51 20.09 -13.74
CA ASP A 107 -21.33 20.89 -13.43
C ASP A 107 -20.99 21.21 -11.96
N ASN A 108 -21.81 20.76 -11.01
CA ASN A 108 -21.50 20.89 -9.58
C ASN A 108 -20.73 19.68 -9.07
N PHE A 109 -19.53 19.91 -8.51
CA PHE A 109 -18.69 18.87 -7.92
C PHE A 109 -19.12 18.57 -6.48
N PHE A 110 -19.18 17.28 -6.16
CA PHE A 110 -19.48 16.79 -4.83
C PHE A 110 -18.42 15.78 -4.40
N PHE A 111 -18.12 15.80 -3.10
CA PHE A 111 -17.15 14.92 -2.46
C PHE A 111 -17.87 14.01 -1.47
N VAL A 112 -17.64 12.71 -1.57
CA VAL A 112 -18.05 11.73 -0.58
C VAL A 112 -16.79 11.06 -0.05
N SER A 113 -16.46 11.35 1.21
CA SER A 113 -15.41 10.64 1.91
C SER A 113 -15.89 9.26 2.33
N SER A 114 -15.11 8.23 2.03
CA SER A 114 -15.28 6.94 2.69
C SER A 114 -14.30 6.87 3.86
N GLU A 115 -14.81 6.81 5.08
CA GLU A 115 -13.94 6.56 6.23
C GLU A 115 -13.45 5.12 6.16
N ARG A 116 -12.20 4.93 5.75
CA ARG A 116 -11.32 3.89 6.30
C ARG A 116 -9.87 4.32 6.18
N CYS A 117 -9.44 4.96 7.26
CA CYS A 117 -8.06 5.02 7.67
C CYS A 117 -7.54 3.59 7.85
N PHE A 118 -6.42 3.23 7.23
CA PHE A 118 -5.63 2.08 7.68
C PHE A 118 -4.33 2.59 8.33
N PRO A 119 -3.92 1.97 9.45
CA PRO A 119 -2.76 2.36 10.25
C PRO A 119 -1.41 2.12 9.54
#